data_AF-A0A9P5E368-F1
#
_entry.id   AF-A0A9P5E368-F1
#
_cell.length_a   1.000
_cell.length_b   1.000
_cell.length_c   1.000
_cell.angle_alpha   90.00
_cell.angle_beta   90.00
_cell.angle_gamma   90.00
#
_symmetry.space_group_name_H-M   'P 1'
#
loop_
_entity.id
_entity.type
_entity.pdbx_description
1 polymer ?
#
loop_
_entity_poly.entity_id
_entity_poly.type
_entity_poly.pdbx_seq_one_letter_code
_entity_poly.pdbx_strand_id
1 'polypeptide(L)'
;MLGNKSFTVNGAACEAEALPLACPESPRWLAMREDWDGVMASLARLRGMMSDVKKPIVEDNIQEMRILLEEERKVGQGSWLECFGVRNKGPKVLYRTLLGMAVQFFQQWTGANYFFYYGATIFESAGIDDPILVQLILGAINVGMTFFGIYYAERFGRRWPLIIGGLWQTAWLLIFASASLATASNWLANFLISFLTPFADAGISYAFGCVFAGMNLIGTVIVYFFL
;
A
#
# COMPACT_ATOMS: atom_id res chain seq x y z
N MET A 1 -14.25 51.99 13.64
CA MET A 1 -14.83 52.44 12.36
C MET A 1 -14.17 51.65 11.24
N LEU A 2 -14.98 50.89 10.49
CA LEU A 2 -14.85 50.48 9.08
C LEU A 2 -13.60 51.02 8.35
N GLY A 3 -12.79 50.29 7.59
CA GLY A 3 -12.83 48.93 7.06
C GLY A 3 -11.88 48.89 5.86
N ASN A 4 -11.35 47.73 5.50
CA ASN A 4 -11.05 47.48 4.09
C ASN A 4 -11.24 46.00 3.79
N LYS A 5 -12.29 45.73 3.02
CA LYS A 5 -12.63 44.42 2.47
C LYS A 5 -11.81 44.22 1.21
N SER A 6 -10.97 43.20 1.19
CA SER A 6 -10.54 42.53 -0.05
C SER A 6 -10.78 41.03 0.11
N PHE A 7 -12.06 40.69 0.13
CA PHE A 7 -12.55 39.34 -0.15
C PHE A 7 -12.49 39.18 -1.67
N THR A 8 -11.38 38.69 -2.20
CA THR A 8 -11.29 38.25 -3.60
C THR A 8 -10.40 37.03 -3.70
N VAL A 9 -11.08 35.89 -3.86
CA VAL A 9 -10.66 34.72 -4.65
C VAL A 9 -9.29 34.14 -4.29
N ASN A 10 -9.15 33.51 -3.12
CA ASN A 10 -8.08 32.54 -2.81
C ASN A 10 -8.52 31.55 -1.70
N GLY A 11 -9.80 31.16 -1.69
CA GLY A 11 -10.46 30.48 -0.56
C GLY A 11 -9.96 29.06 -0.25
N ALA A 12 -9.39 28.34 -1.21
CA ALA A 12 -8.98 26.94 -0.99
C ALA A 12 -7.50 26.78 -0.55
N ALA A 13 -6.63 27.73 -0.90
CA ALA A 13 -5.20 27.64 -0.59
C ALA A 13 -4.87 28.16 0.82
N CYS A 14 -5.59 29.18 1.31
CA CYS A 14 -5.34 29.76 2.63
C CYS A 14 -5.82 28.87 3.80
N GLU A 15 -6.83 28.01 3.59
CA GLU A 15 -7.30 27.06 4.62
C GLU A 15 -6.30 25.91 4.86
N ALA A 16 -5.56 25.48 3.83
CA ALA A 16 -4.60 24.38 3.94
C ALA A 16 -3.31 24.76 4.70
N GLU A 17 -2.85 26.01 4.57
CA GLU A 17 -1.68 26.51 5.32
C GLU A 17 -2.02 27.00 6.75
N ALA A 18 -3.30 27.31 7.02
CA ALA A 18 -3.76 27.68 8.36
C ALA A 18 -4.05 26.47 9.26
N LEU A 19 -4.24 25.27 8.69
CA LEU A 19 -4.54 24.05 9.44
C LEU A 19 -3.47 23.69 10.48
N PRO A 20 -2.16 23.74 10.18
CA PRO A 20 -1.10 23.49 11.15
C PRO A 20 -1.07 24.50 12.31
N LEU A 21 -1.47 25.76 12.05
CA LEU A 21 -1.55 26.82 13.07
C LEU A 21 -2.83 26.75 13.91
N ALA A 22 -3.90 26.15 13.37
CA ALA A 22 -5.16 25.93 14.07
C ALA A 22 -5.15 24.67 14.94
N CYS A 23 -4.35 23.67 14.59
CA CYS A 23 -4.19 22.45 15.37
C CYS A 23 -3.44 22.74 16.68
N PRO A 24 -3.97 22.32 17.85
CA PRO A 24 -3.22 22.40 19.09
C PRO A 24 -1.94 21.58 18.99
N GLU A 25 -0.84 22.09 19.54
CA GLU A 25 0.41 21.33 19.63
C GLU A 25 0.19 20.02 20.39
N SER A 26 0.96 18.98 20.02
CA SER A 26 0.73 17.64 20.58
C SER A 26 0.91 17.66 22.12
N PRO A 27 -0.08 17.19 22.89
CA PRO A 27 0.00 17.19 24.36
C PRO A 27 1.23 16.42 24.89
N ARG A 28 1.64 15.36 24.19
CA ARG A 28 2.84 14.58 24.56
C ARG A 28 4.13 15.40 24.44
N TRP A 29 4.25 16.23 23.41
CA TRP A 29 5.43 17.08 23.22
C TRP A 29 5.49 18.21 24.27
N LEU A 30 4.36 18.83 24.59
CA LEU A 30 4.28 19.83 25.68
C LEU A 30 4.60 19.21 27.05
N ALA A 31 4.13 17.98 27.29
CA ALA A 31 4.42 17.23 28.50
C ALA A 31 5.93 16.90 28.63
N MET A 32 6.61 16.62 27.52
CA MET A 32 8.08 16.46 27.50
C MET A 32 8.83 17.74 27.90
N ARG A 33 8.26 18.93 27.64
CA ARG A 33 8.81 20.24 28.04
C ARG A 33 8.38 20.68 29.44
N GLU A 34 7.64 19.85 30.18
CA GLU A 34 7.05 20.13 31.49
C GLU A 34 6.05 21.30 31.50
N ASP A 35 5.51 21.70 30.34
CA ASP A 35 4.51 22.76 30.21
C ASP A 35 3.09 22.19 30.40
N TRP A 36 2.72 21.93 31.65
CA TRP A 36 1.45 21.27 32.00
C TRP A 36 0.21 22.12 31.73
N ASP A 37 0.34 23.44 31.76
CA ASP A 37 -0.75 24.37 31.44
C ASP A 37 -1.07 24.31 29.93
N GLY A 38 -0.03 24.26 29.09
CA GLY A 38 -0.18 24.02 27.65
C GLY A 38 -0.78 22.65 27.34
N VAL A 39 -0.36 21.59 28.05
CA VAL A 39 -0.91 20.24 27.91
C VAL A 39 -2.41 20.22 28.15
N MET A 40 -2.85 20.87 29.24
CA MET A 40 -4.25 20.96 29.62
C MET A 40 -5.06 21.72 28.57
N ALA A 41 -4.53 22.84 28.06
CA ALA A 41 -5.17 23.61 27.00
C ALA A 41 -5.28 22.83 25.67
N SER A 42 -4.23 22.12 25.27
CA SER A 42 -4.23 21.29 24.06
C SER A 42 -5.17 20.09 24.18
N LEU A 43 -5.22 19.41 25.32
CA LEU A 43 -6.17 18.31 25.57
C LEU A 43 -7.62 18.80 25.58
N ALA A 44 -7.89 19.95 26.21
CA ALA A 44 -9.21 20.56 26.23
C ALA A 44 -9.67 20.92 24.81
N ARG A 45 -8.77 21.42 23.95
CA ARG A 45 -9.05 21.68 22.53
C ARG A 45 -9.33 20.40 21.74
N LEU A 46 -8.49 19.37 21.89
CA LEU A 46 -8.65 18.09 21.18
C LEU A 46 -9.97 17.37 21.50
N ARG A 47 -10.46 17.52 22.73
CA ARG A 47 -11.73 16.91 23.17
C ARG A 47 -12.96 17.82 22.99
N GLY A 48 -12.78 19.03 22.43
CA GLY A 48 -13.86 20.01 22.27
C GLY A 48 -14.40 20.58 23.58
N MET A 49 -13.63 20.49 24.68
CA MET A 49 -14.01 20.90 26.03
C MET A 49 -13.33 22.21 26.45
N MET A 50 -13.30 23.20 25.55
CA MET A 50 -12.62 24.49 25.78
C MET A 50 -13.17 25.27 26.99
N SER A 51 -14.44 25.05 27.35
CA SER A 51 -15.14 25.77 28.41
C SER A 51 -15.07 25.11 29.80
N ASP A 52 -14.62 23.86 29.89
CA ASP A 52 -14.75 23.05 31.11
C ASP A 52 -13.47 22.25 31.38
N VAL A 53 -12.42 23.00 31.67
CA VAL A 53 -11.02 22.57 31.72
C VAL A 53 -10.73 21.64 32.92
N LYS A 54 -11.63 21.58 33.92
CA LYS A 54 -11.43 20.84 35.19
C LYS A 54 -12.24 19.55 35.31
N LYS A 55 -12.61 18.91 34.19
CA LYS A 55 -13.25 17.58 34.26
C LYS A 55 -12.23 16.51 34.67
N PRO A 56 -12.62 15.54 35.52
CA PRO A 56 -11.72 14.51 36.06
C PRO A 56 -11.01 13.70 34.96
N ILE A 57 -11.58 13.62 33.76
CA ILE A 57 -11.02 12.89 32.62
C ILE A 57 -9.74 13.56 32.07
N VAL A 58 -9.68 14.90 32.03
CA VAL A 58 -8.49 15.63 31.55
C VAL A 58 -7.36 15.49 32.55
N GLU A 59 -7.68 15.61 33.84
CA GLU A 59 -6.73 15.38 34.93
C GLU A 59 -6.19 13.95 34.90
N ASP A 60 -7.05 12.94 34.70
CA ASP A 60 -6.64 11.53 34.61
C ASP A 60 -5.66 11.27 33.45
N ASN A 61 -5.89 11.92 32.29
CA ASN A 61 -4.97 11.84 31.15
C ASN A 61 -3.63 12.53 31.44
N ILE A 62 -3.65 13.64 32.18
CA ILE A 62 -2.43 14.34 32.59
C ILE A 62 -1.63 13.48 33.58
N GLN A 63 -2.31 12.84 34.54
CA GLN A 63 -1.68 11.93 35.50
C GLN A 63 -1.09 10.71 34.79
N GLU A 64 -1.81 10.09 33.85
CA GLU A 64 -1.31 8.98 33.04
C GLU A 64 -0.05 9.40 32.25
N MET A 65 -0.07 10.56 31.60
CA MET A 65 1.10 11.09 30.89
C MET A 65 2.29 11.36 31.81
N ARG A 66 2.07 11.86 33.03
CA ARG A 66 3.13 12.06 34.03
C ARG A 66 3.79 10.73 34.38
N ILE A 67 3.00 9.70 34.65
CA ILE A 67 3.49 8.36 34.96
C ILE A 67 4.32 7.81 33.80
N LEU A 68 3.83 7.90 32.57
CA LEU A 68 4.55 7.43 31.38
C LEU A 68 5.87 8.17 31.16
N LEU A 69 5.91 9.50 31.35
CA LEU A 69 7.12 10.30 31.23
C LEU A 69 8.16 9.98 32.31
N GLU A 70 7.71 9.72 33.53
CA GLU A 70 8.57 9.28 34.63
C GLU A 70 9.19 7.90 34.33
N GLU A 71 8.41 6.99 33.74
CA GLU A 71 8.90 5.69 33.28
C GLU A 71 9.89 5.83 32.11
N GLU A 72 9.59 6.66 31.11
CA GLU A 72 10.50 6.94 30.00
C GLU A 72 11.82 7.57 30.47
N ARG A 73 11.77 8.50 31.44
CA ARG A 73 12.95 9.12 32.07
C ARG A 73 13.84 8.10 32.77
N LYS A 74 13.26 7.07 33.40
CA LYS A 74 14.00 5.98 34.06
C LYS A 74 14.69 5.05 33.06
N VAL A 75 14.11 4.87 31.88
CA VAL A 75 14.66 4.03 30.80
C VAL A 75 15.76 4.77 30.02
N GLY A 76 15.71 6.11 29.99
CA GLY A 76 16.70 6.95 29.30
C GLY A 76 16.40 7.12 27.80
N GLN A 77 17.18 7.97 27.13
CA GLN A 77 17.05 8.17 25.67
C GLN A 77 17.69 7.00 24.93
N GLY A 78 16.86 6.21 24.24
CA GLY A 78 17.31 5.08 23.46
C GLY A 78 18.12 5.51 22.23
N SER A 79 19.28 4.88 22.01
CA SER A 79 20.07 5.11 20.79
C SER A 79 19.50 4.34 19.60
N TRP A 80 19.70 4.83 18.37
CA TRP A 80 19.27 4.12 17.14
C TRP A 80 19.85 2.70 17.07
N LEU A 81 21.10 2.52 17.52
CA LEU A 81 21.77 1.21 17.56
C LEU A 81 21.18 0.29 18.64
N GLU A 82 20.48 0.83 19.62
CA GLU A 82 19.82 0.09 20.70
C GLU A 82 18.58 -0.64 20.21
N CYS A 83 17.99 -0.21 19.08
CA CYS A 83 16.90 -0.92 18.40
C CYS A 83 17.35 -2.25 17.79
N PHE A 84 18.65 -2.39 17.50
CA PHE A 84 19.30 -3.59 16.93
C PHE A 84 20.18 -4.33 17.96
N GLY A 85 20.41 -3.73 19.12
CA GLY A 85 21.33 -4.23 20.13
C GLY A 85 20.77 -5.39 20.96
N VAL A 86 21.51 -6.50 20.98
CA VAL A 86 21.29 -7.67 21.86
C VAL A 86 21.41 -7.32 23.37
N ARG A 87 21.89 -6.12 23.71
CA ARG A 87 22.32 -5.74 25.06
C ARG A 87 21.21 -5.21 25.97
N ASN A 88 19.98 -5.01 25.49
CA ASN A 88 18.91 -4.48 26.32
C ASN A 88 18.05 -5.57 26.98
N LYS A 89 17.89 -5.45 28.30
CA LYS A 89 17.05 -6.29 29.18
C LYS A 89 15.54 -6.11 28.96
N GLY A 90 15.12 -5.48 27.87
CA GLY A 90 13.71 -5.36 27.49
C GLY A 90 13.30 -6.56 26.62
N PRO A 91 12.34 -7.40 27.04
CA PRO A 91 11.92 -8.53 26.24
C PRO A 91 11.21 -7.99 24.98
N LYS A 92 11.77 -8.30 23.79
CA LYS A 92 11.14 -8.18 22.45
C LYS A 92 11.29 -6.86 21.69
N VAL A 93 12.20 -5.95 22.04
CA VAL A 93 12.47 -4.75 21.19
C VAL A 93 13.00 -5.13 19.81
N LEU A 94 14.04 -5.98 19.74
CA LEU A 94 14.59 -6.47 18.47
C LEU A 94 13.53 -7.18 17.61
N TYR A 95 12.70 -8.03 18.21
CA TYR A 95 11.61 -8.72 17.51
C TYR A 95 10.59 -7.75 16.91
N ARG A 96 10.20 -6.69 17.66
CA ARG A 96 9.28 -5.65 17.15
C ARG A 96 9.90 -4.85 16.03
N THR A 97 11.19 -4.48 16.13
CA THR A 97 11.91 -3.76 15.08
C THR A 97 12.01 -4.59 13.82
N LEU A 98 12.42 -5.87 13.94
CA LEU A 98 12.49 -6.82 12.82
C LEU A 98 11.12 -7.07 12.19
N LEU A 99 10.07 -7.22 13.00
CA LEU A 99 8.71 -7.37 12.50
C LEU A 99 8.25 -6.12 11.74
N GLY A 100 8.53 -4.92 12.26
CA GLY A 100 8.21 -3.66 11.58
C GLY A 100 8.96 -3.51 10.25
N MET A 101 10.26 -3.81 10.23
CA MET A 101 11.07 -3.82 9.01
C MET A 101 10.54 -4.84 7.98
N ALA A 102 10.21 -6.05 8.43
CA ALA A 102 9.66 -7.09 7.56
C ALA A 102 8.31 -6.66 6.97
N VAL A 103 7.40 -6.10 7.77
CA VAL A 103 6.10 -5.62 7.29
C VAL A 103 6.26 -4.53 6.23
N GLN A 104 7.16 -3.56 6.44
CA GLN A 104 7.42 -2.50 5.46
C GLN A 104 8.07 -3.02 4.18
N PHE A 105 9.00 -3.97 4.32
CA PHE A 105 9.62 -4.65 3.18
C PHE A 105 8.57 -5.40 2.36
N PHE A 106 7.72 -6.22 3.00
CA PHE A 106 6.65 -6.94 2.33
C PHE A 106 5.64 -5.99 1.68
N GLN A 107 5.33 -4.86 2.33
CA GLN A 107 4.42 -3.85 1.78
C GLN A 107 4.92 -3.33 0.42
N GLN A 108 6.22 -2.99 0.30
CA GLN A 108 6.80 -2.58 -0.99
C GLN A 108 6.89 -3.73 -1.99
N TRP A 109 7.24 -4.93 -1.51
CA TRP A 109 7.41 -6.10 -2.37
C TRP A 109 6.10 -6.60 -2.99
N THR A 110 4.94 -6.27 -2.39
CA THR A 110 3.63 -6.55 -3.01
C THR A 110 3.43 -5.89 -4.38
N GLY A 111 4.27 -4.90 -4.75
CA GLY A 111 4.25 -4.29 -6.07
C GLY A 111 3.09 -3.31 -6.28
N ALA A 112 2.40 -2.86 -5.22
CA ALA A 112 1.29 -1.91 -5.35
C ALA A 112 1.70 -0.64 -6.14
N ASN A 113 2.91 -0.12 -5.88
CA ASN A 113 3.46 1.02 -6.63
C ASN A 113 3.64 0.72 -8.13
N TYR A 114 4.04 -0.50 -8.50
CA TYR A 114 4.17 -0.89 -9.90
C TYR A 114 2.83 -0.79 -10.64
N PHE A 115 1.73 -1.21 -10.03
CA PHE A 115 0.39 -1.09 -10.64
C PHE A 115 -0.10 0.35 -10.75
N PHE A 116 0.29 1.25 -9.84
CA PHE A 116 -0.06 2.67 -9.98
C PHE A 116 0.68 3.35 -11.14
N TYR A 117 1.94 2.97 -11.39
CA TYR A 117 2.73 3.56 -12.47
C TYR A 117 2.44 2.92 -13.84
N TYR A 118 2.29 1.60 -13.89
CA TYR A 118 2.14 0.83 -15.13
C TYR A 118 0.71 0.32 -15.38
N GLY A 119 -0.25 0.69 -14.52
CA GLY A 119 -1.65 0.26 -14.66
C GLY A 119 -2.22 0.63 -16.03
N ALA A 120 -2.01 1.87 -16.48
CA ALA A 120 -2.45 2.32 -17.81
C ALA A 120 -1.88 1.45 -18.93
N THR A 121 -0.58 1.15 -18.92
CA THR A 121 0.06 0.31 -19.96
C THR A 121 -0.42 -1.14 -19.95
N ILE A 122 -0.76 -1.69 -18.77
CA ILE A 122 -1.31 -3.05 -18.64
C ILE A 122 -2.73 -3.11 -19.21
N PHE A 123 -3.56 -2.10 -18.92
CA PHE A 123 -4.94 -2.04 -19.41
C PHE A 123 -5.03 -1.65 -20.89
N GLU A 124 -4.09 -0.87 -21.40
CA GLU A 124 -3.92 -0.60 -22.84
C GLU A 124 -3.62 -1.92 -23.58
N SER A 125 -2.72 -2.73 -23.05
CA SER A 125 -2.44 -4.08 -23.58
C SER A 125 -3.64 -5.03 -23.51
N ALA A 126 -4.65 -4.71 -22.68
CA ALA A 126 -5.90 -5.46 -22.53
C ALA A 126 -7.07 -4.90 -23.36
N GLY A 127 -6.87 -3.80 -24.11
CA GLY A 127 -7.85 -3.23 -25.04
C GLY A 127 -8.69 -2.07 -24.50
N ILE A 128 -8.21 -1.31 -23.49
CA ILE A 128 -8.85 -0.06 -23.04
C ILE A 128 -7.94 1.12 -23.41
N ASP A 129 -8.43 2.00 -24.30
CA ASP A 129 -7.64 3.07 -24.92
C ASP A 129 -7.51 4.37 -24.09
N ASP A 130 -8.11 4.45 -22.89
CA ASP A 130 -8.11 5.66 -22.05
C ASP A 130 -7.27 5.52 -20.75
N PRO A 131 -5.97 5.89 -20.78
CA PRO A 131 -5.07 5.86 -19.61
C PRO A 131 -5.58 6.63 -18.39
N ILE A 132 -6.25 7.77 -18.61
CA ILE A 132 -6.76 8.63 -17.53
C ILE A 132 -7.91 7.94 -16.79
N LEU A 133 -8.80 7.29 -17.54
CA LEU A 133 -9.93 6.55 -16.99
C LEU A 133 -9.44 5.37 -16.15
N VAL A 134 -8.41 4.66 -16.61
CA VAL A 134 -7.77 3.57 -15.86
C VAL A 134 -7.17 4.07 -14.54
N GLN A 135 -6.40 5.16 -14.56
CA GLN A 135 -5.81 5.72 -13.34
C GLN A 135 -6.87 6.22 -12.36
N LEU A 136 -7.96 6.82 -12.87
CA LEU A 136 -9.09 7.26 -12.05
C LEU A 136 -9.78 6.08 -11.36
N ILE A 137 -10.02 4.98 -12.09
CA ILE A 137 -10.63 3.77 -11.53
C ILE A 137 -9.70 3.14 -10.49
N LEU A 138 -8.41 2.99 -10.79
CA LEU A 138 -7.43 2.44 -9.84
C LEU A 138 -7.34 3.29 -8.56
N GLY A 139 -7.34 4.61 -8.70
CA GLY A 139 -7.37 5.55 -7.57
C GLY A 139 -8.67 5.44 -6.76
N ALA A 140 -9.83 5.40 -7.42
CA ALA A 140 -11.13 5.28 -6.76
C ALA A 140 -11.26 3.95 -6.00
N ILE A 141 -10.83 2.84 -6.60
CA ILE A 141 -10.80 1.53 -5.93
C ILE A 141 -9.85 1.57 -4.74
N ASN A 142 -8.67 2.19 -4.87
CA ASN A 142 -7.72 2.28 -3.75
C ASN A 142 -8.32 3.04 -2.55
N VAL A 143 -8.96 4.19 -2.81
CA VAL A 143 -9.62 4.98 -1.77
C VAL A 143 -10.77 4.18 -1.13
N GLY A 144 -11.63 3.57 -1.95
CA GLY A 144 -12.74 2.75 -1.46
C GLY A 144 -12.29 1.56 -0.60
N MET A 145 -11.28 0.83 -1.07
CA MET A 145 -10.69 -0.30 -0.34
C MET A 145 -9.97 0.14 0.93
N THR A 146 -9.45 1.36 1.00
CA THR A 146 -8.82 1.90 2.21
C THR A 146 -9.84 2.08 3.32
N PHE A 147 -11.01 2.64 3.04
CA PHE A 147 -12.10 2.74 4.03
C PHE A 147 -12.57 1.36 4.51
N PHE A 148 -12.73 0.42 3.58
CA PHE A 148 -13.07 -0.95 3.93
C PHE A 148 -11.99 -1.61 4.80
N GLY A 149 -10.72 -1.35 4.49
CA GLY A 149 -9.58 -1.85 5.26
C GLY A 149 -9.54 -1.33 6.69
N ILE A 150 -9.81 -0.04 6.90
CA ILE A 150 -9.91 0.57 8.24
C ILE A 150 -11.05 -0.09 9.02
N TYR A 151 -12.24 -0.17 8.42
CA TYR A 151 -13.40 -0.81 9.05
C TYR A 151 -13.13 -2.25 9.48
N TYR A 152 -12.49 -3.04 8.61
CA TYR A 152 -12.18 -4.43 8.90
C TYR A 152 -11.07 -4.55 9.97
N ALA A 153 -10.09 -3.64 9.97
CA ALA A 153 -9.01 -3.61 10.95
C ALA A 153 -9.50 -3.27 12.36
N GLU A 154 -10.49 -2.39 12.49
CA GLU A 154 -11.11 -2.07 13.78
C GLU A 154 -11.93 -3.24 14.33
N ARG A 155 -12.65 -3.97 13.47
CA ARG A 155 -13.59 -5.02 13.90
C ARG A 155 -12.93 -6.37 14.19
N PHE A 156 -11.92 -6.76 13.41
CA PHE A 156 -11.28 -8.09 13.51
C PHE A 156 -9.83 -8.04 14.04
N GLY A 157 -9.34 -6.84 14.36
CA GLY A 157 -7.96 -6.60 14.79
C GLY A 157 -6.96 -6.62 13.63
N ARG A 158 -5.72 -6.19 13.89
CA ARG A 158 -4.71 -5.90 12.85
C ARG A 158 -4.12 -7.10 12.11
N ARG A 159 -4.15 -8.30 12.72
CA ARG A 159 -3.50 -9.51 12.18
C ARG A 159 -4.24 -10.16 11.01
N TRP A 160 -5.57 -10.21 11.09
CA TRP A 160 -6.40 -10.89 10.09
C TRP A 160 -6.45 -10.17 8.75
N PRO A 161 -6.59 -8.83 8.68
CA PRO A 161 -6.52 -8.09 7.42
C PRO A 161 -5.20 -8.32 6.66
N LEU A 162 -4.07 -8.39 7.37
CA LEU A 162 -2.76 -8.65 6.78
C LEU A 162 -2.67 -10.04 6.15
N ILE A 163 -3.15 -11.08 6.84
CA ILE A 163 -3.09 -12.46 6.35
C ILE A 163 -4.06 -12.64 5.17
N ILE A 164 -5.31 -12.20 5.32
CA ILE A 164 -6.33 -12.34 4.27
C ILE A 164 -5.93 -11.54 3.03
N GLY A 165 -5.47 -10.29 3.22
CA GLY A 165 -4.98 -9.46 2.13
C GLY A 165 -3.76 -10.05 1.43
N GLY A 166 -2.82 -10.64 2.18
CA GLY A 166 -1.66 -11.32 1.60
C GLY A 166 -2.03 -12.55 0.78
N LEU A 167 -2.91 -13.41 1.29
CA LEU A 167 -3.40 -14.59 0.57
C LEU A 167 -4.17 -14.20 -0.70
N TRP A 168 -5.04 -13.19 -0.59
CA TRP A 168 -5.78 -12.65 -1.72
C TRP A 168 -4.84 -12.10 -2.79
N GLN A 169 -3.86 -11.27 -2.42
CA GLN A 169 -2.87 -10.71 -3.35
C GLN A 169 -2.04 -11.82 -4.02
N THR A 170 -1.66 -12.85 -3.28
CA THR A 170 -0.88 -13.98 -3.82
C THR A 170 -1.67 -14.72 -4.89
N ALA A 171 -2.98 -14.95 -4.67
CA ALA A 171 -3.83 -15.62 -5.64
C ALA A 171 -3.94 -14.82 -6.95
N TRP A 172 -4.14 -13.50 -6.88
CA TRP A 172 -4.23 -12.65 -8.08
C TRP A 172 -2.90 -12.52 -8.84
N LEU A 173 -1.78 -12.42 -8.11
CA LEU A 173 -0.46 -12.37 -8.74
C LEU A 173 -0.11 -13.67 -9.46
N LEU A 174 -0.53 -14.84 -8.92
CA LEU A 174 -0.34 -16.11 -9.61
C LEU A 174 -1.14 -16.20 -10.91
N ILE A 175 -2.37 -15.68 -10.93
CA ILE A 175 -3.19 -15.60 -12.15
C ILE A 175 -2.55 -14.65 -13.17
N PHE A 176 -2.07 -13.50 -12.72
CA PHE A 176 -1.38 -12.54 -13.59
C PHE A 176 -0.08 -13.12 -14.17
N ALA A 177 0.68 -13.87 -13.37
CA ALA A 177 1.91 -14.53 -13.79
C ALA A 177 1.67 -15.68 -14.79
N SER A 178 0.58 -16.45 -14.62
CA SER A 178 0.25 -17.50 -15.59
C SER A 178 -0.21 -16.93 -16.93
N ALA A 179 -0.99 -15.84 -16.92
CA ALA A 179 -1.39 -15.12 -18.12
C ALA A 179 -0.18 -14.53 -18.87
N SER A 180 0.75 -13.90 -18.15
CA SER A 180 1.96 -13.33 -18.76
C SER A 180 2.89 -14.41 -19.33
N LEU A 181 3.03 -15.54 -18.65
CA LEU A 181 3.79 -16.68 -19.15
C LEU A 181 3.17 -17.28 -20.41
N ALA A 182 1.83 -17.41 -20.46
CA ALA A 182 1.15 -17.89 -21.66
C ALA A 182 1.38 -16.97 -22.87
N THR A 183 1.33 -15.66 -22.68
CA THR A 183 1.64 -14.68 -23.75
C THR A 183 3.10 -14.78 -24.20
N ALA A 184 4.04 -14.88 -23.26
CA ALA A 184 5.46 -15.05 -23.57
C ALA A 184 5.74 -16.36 -24.31
N SER A 185 5.11 -17.46 -23.90
CA SER A 185 5.20 -18.75 -24.59
C SER A 185 4.65 -18.70 -26.02
N ASN A 186 3.53 -17.98 -26.25
CA ASN A 186 3.00 -17.77 -27.59
C ASN A 186 3.98 -17.00 -28.49
N TRP A 187 4.55 -15.90 -27.99
CA TRP A 187 5.55 -15.13 -28.73
C TRP A 187 6.82 -15.93 -29.03
N LEU A 188 7.32 -16.68 -28.03
CA LEU A 188 8.48 -17.55 -28.20
C LEU A 188 8.21 -18.67 -29.20
N ALA A 189 7.04 -19.31 -29.15
CA ALA A 189 6.65 -20.34 -30.10
C ALA A 189 6.56 -19.79 -31.53
N ASN A 190 5.93 -18.62 -31.72
CA ASN A 190 5.87 -17.95 -33.03
C ASN A 190 7.26 -17.59 -33.55
N PHE A 191 8.14 -17.09 -32.69
CA PHE A 191 9.53 -16.81 -33.05
C PHE A 191 10.29 -18.09 -33.46
N LEU A 192 10.18 -19.16 -32.68
CA LEU A 192 10.82 -20.44 -32.98
C LEU A 192 10.32 -21.05 -34.28
N ILE A 193 9.01 -20.98 -34.56
CA ILE A 193 8.43 -21.44 -35.83
C ILE A 193 9.04 -20.62 -36.98
N SER A 194 9.00 -19.28 -36.90
CA SER A 194 9.56 -18.43 -37.95
C SER A 194 11.07 -18.62 -38.15
N PHE A 195 11.80 -18.98 -37.10
CA PHE A 195 13.24 -19.22 -37.16
C PHE A 195 13.58 -20.61 -37.71
N LEU A 196 12.88 -21.68 -37.29
CA LEU A 196 13.14 -23.05 -37.74
C LEU A 196 12.61 -23.33 -39.15
N THR A 197 11.49 -22.73 -39.55
CA THR A 197 10.86 -22.97 -40.86
C THR A 197 11.83 -22.81 -42.05
N PRO A 198 12.62 -21.73 -42.18
CA PRO A 198 13.59 -21.61 -43.28
C PRO A 198 14.72 -22.64 -43.24
N PHE A 199 15.15 -23.10 -42.05
CA PHE A 199 16.14 -24.19 -41.95
C PHE A 199 15.56 -25.55 -42.34
N ALA A 200 14.29 -25.80 -42.01
CA ALA A 200 13.60 -27.03 -42.37
C ALA A 200 13.29 -27.11 -43.88
N ASP A 201 12.89 -26.00 -44.49
CA ASP A 201 12.62 -25.91 -45.93
C ASP A 201 13.89 -26.13 -46.77
N ALA A 202 15.06 -25.71 -46.29
CA ALA A 202 16.34 -25.94 -46.96
C ALA A 202 16.73 -27.43 -47.05
N GLY A 203 16.19 -28.29 -46.18
CA GLY A 203 16.49 -29.73 -46.15
C GLY A 203 15.52 -30.61 -46.96
N ILE A 204 14.23 -30.25 -47.02
CA ILE A 204 13.15 -31.16 -47.46
C ILE A 204 12.25 -30.55 -48.56
N SER A 205 12.39 -29.25 -48.87
CA SER A 205 11.76 -28.49 -49.97
C SER A 205 10.24 -28.69 -50.12
N TYR A 206 9.77 -29.77 -50.77
CA TYR A 206 8.34 -30.00 -51.02
C TYR A 206 7.66 -30.90 -49.96
N ALA A 207 8.42 -31.72 -49.22
CA ALA A 207 7.84 -32.65 -48.26
C ALA A 207 7.47 -31.99 -46.91
N PHE A 208 7.98 -30.79 -46.63
CA PHE A 208 7.65 -30.04 -45.41
C PHE A 208 6.17 -29.64 -45.36
N GLY A 209 5.62 -29.19 -46.50
CA GLY A 209 4.19 -28.91 -46.64
C GLY A 209 3.30 -30.14 -46.43
N CYS A 210 3.73 -31.32 -46.89
CA CYS A 210 3.00 -32.58 -46.69
C CYS A 210 2.99 -33.04 -45.22
N VAL A 211 4.09 -32.83 -44.49
CA VAL A 211 4.17 -33.15 -43.05
C VAL A 211 3.24 -32.23 -42.24
N PHE A 212 3.24 -30.93 -42.53
CA PHE A 212 2.34 -29.98 -41.85
C PHE A 212 0.86 -30.24 -42.15
N ALA A 213 0.53 -30.61 -43.39
CA ALA A 213 -0.82 -31.05 -43.76
C ALA A 213 -1.22 -32.34 -43.01
N GLY A 214 -0.32 -33.31 -42.93
CA GLY A 214 -0.54 -34.56 -42.19
C GLY A 214 -0.76 -34.34 -40.69
N MET A 215 0.05 -33.50 -40.04
CA MET A 215 -0.11 -33.19 -38.62
C MET A 215 -1.43 -32.45 -38.32
N ASN A 216 -1.86 -31.53 -39.19
CA ASN A 216 -3.17 -30.85 -39.03
C ASN A 216 -4.34 -31.81 -39.21
N LEU A 217 -4.26 -32.75 -40.16
CA LEU A 217 -5.28 -33.77 -40.38
C LEU A 217 -5.40 -34.71 -39.17
N ILE A 218 -4.27 -35.16 -38.61
CA ILE A 218 -4.22 -35.97 -37.38
C ILE A 218 -4.76 -35.19 -36.18
N GLY A 219 -4.37 -33.91 -36.02
CA GLY A 219 -4.88 -33.06 -34.96
C GLY A 219 -6.40 -32.87 -35.03
N THR A 220 -6.95 -32.70 -36.23
CA THR A 220 -8.40 -32.59 -36.46
C THR A 220 -9.12 -33.88 -36.06
N VAL A 221 -8.55 -35.05 -36.37
CA VAL A 221 -9.12 -36.36 -35.97
C VAL A 221 -9.10 -36.56 -34.46
N ILE A 222 -8.01 -36.15 -33.78
CA ILE A 222 -7.89 -36.26 -32.32
C ILE A 222 -8.91 -35.34 -31.63
N VAL A 223 -9.03 -34.09 -32.08
CA VAL A 223 -10.01 -33.14 -31.52
C VAL A 223 -11.44 -33.65 -31.72
N TYR A 224 -11.77 -34.20 -32.90
CA TYR A 224 -13.09 -34.77 -33.16
C TYR A 224 -13.44 -35.99 -32.27
N PHE A 225 -12.43 -36.74 -31.80
CA PHE A 225 -12.66 -37.95 -31.01
C PHE A 225 -12.63 -37.69 -29.49
N PHE A 226 -11.91 -36.65 -29.04
CA PHE A 226 -11.73 -36.33 -27.61
C PHE A 226 -12.52 -35.10 -27.12
N LEU A 227 -13.10 -34.31 -28.03
CA LEU A 227 -14.02 -33.21 -27.74
C LEU A 227 -15.45 -33.60 -28.12
#